data_AF-A0A940MK66-F1
#
_entry.id   AF-A0A940MK66-F1
#
_cell.length_a   1.000
_cell.length_b   1.000
_cell.length_c   1.000
_cell.angle_alpha   90.00
_cell.angle_beta   90.00
_cell.angle_gamma   90.00
#
_symmetry.space_group_name_H-M   'P 1'
#
loop_
_entity.id
_entity.type
_entity.pdbx_description
1 polymer ?
#
loop_
_entity_poly.entity_id
_entity_poly.type
_entity_poly.pdbx_seq_one_letter_code
_entity_poly.pdbx_strand_id
1 'polypeptide(L)'
;MAGGLPTAGDALSGYLRDRAGDFLRGLRLNGESGSGSVASEQAARELRGSARAIGSTLDTYGALFDPAWAGHFRGELAWLSATLGEEHACTARLHRLVAALGRLSGLAVPAATSASSAPDAAPATGSAPPIPPAIPPPLPSPIPSATATLTVGASRAGALLDRQLTLARTRAHSAALRALGSSRFHAVADAVALLASDVPLRPAAR
;
A
#
# COMPACT_ATOMS: atom_id res chain seq x y z
N MET A 1 -11.71 -20.58 47.31
CA MET A 1 -10.88 -20.05 46.21
C MET A 1 -11.70 -18.98 45.49
N ALA A 2 -11.47 -17.71 45.81
CA ALA A 2 -12.20 -16.60 45.19
C ALA A 2 -11.60 -16.32 43.81
N GLY A 3 -12.06 -17.04 42.79
CA GLY A 3 -11.87 -16.62 41.40
C GLY A 3 -12.79 -15.44 41.14
N GLY A 4 -12.34 -14.24 41.51
CA GLY A 4 -13.01 -13.01 41.10
C GLY A 4 -13.04 -12.93 39.58
N LEU A 5 -14.18 -12.54 39.00
CA LEU A 5 -14.29 -12.30 37.57
C LEU A 5 -13.21 -11.29 37.15
N PRO A 6 -12.52 -11.51 36.01
CA PRO A 6 -11.49 -10.59 35.55
C PRO A 6 -12.08 -9.19 35.43
N THR A 7 -11.39 -8.20 36.00
CA THR A 7 -11.80 -6.81 35.88
C THR A 7 -11.61 -6.34 34.44
N ALA A 8 -12.22 -5.20 34.09
CA ALA A 8 -11.94 -4.56 32.79
C ALA A 8 -10.46 -4.19 32.64
N GLY A 9 -9.78 -3.85 33.74
CA GLY A 9 -8.35 -3.59 33.79
C GLY A 9 -7.51 -4.83 33.51
N ASP A 10 -7.92 -6.00 34.05
CA ASP A 10 -7.26 -7.28 33.77
C ASP A 10 -7.40 -7.70 32.31
N ALA A 11 -8.60 -7.53 31.74
CA ALA A 11 -8.86 -7.84 30.33
C ALA A 11 -8.05 -6.93 29.40
N LEU A 12 -7.99 -5.63 29.69
CA LEU A 12 -7.18 -4.67 28.95
C LEU A 12 -5.68 -4.99 29.06
N SER A 13 -5.22 -5.35 30.26
CA SER A 13 -3.83 -5.72 30.49
C SER A 13 -3.45 -6.98 29.71
N GLY A 14 -4.31 -8.00 29.72
CA GLY A 14 -4.15 -9.20 28.91
C GLY A 14 -4.03 -8.87 27.41
N TYR A 15 -4.96 -8.08 26.89
CA TYR A 15 -4.94 -7.65 25.49
C TYR A 15 -3.67 -6.88 25.10
N LEU A 16 -3.22 -5.94 25.95
CA LEU A 16 -2.00 -5.18 25.68
C LEU A 16 -0.74 -6.07 25.72
N ARG A 17 -0.67 -7.02 26.65
CA ARG A 17 0.45 -7.99 26.70
C ARG A 17 0.47 -8.88 25.46
N ASP A 18 -0.69 -9.39 25.03
CA ASP A 18 -0.81 -10.17 23.80
C ASP A 18 -0.34 -9.36 22.59
N ARG A 19 -0.76 -8.09 22.51
CA ARG A 19 -0.37 -7.23 21.40
C ARG A 19 1.10 -6.83 21.41
N ALA A 20 1.68 -6.65 22.60
CA ALA A 20 3.12 -6.47 22.76
C ALA A 20 3.89 -7.74 22.36
N GLY A 21 3.38 -8.93 22.69
CA GLY A 21 3.91 -10.22 22.24
C GLY A 21 3.90 -10.36 20.71
N ASP A 22 2.79 -10.01 20.06
CA ASP A 22 2.69 -9.95 18.59
C ASP A 22 3.74 -9.02 17.98
N PHE A 23 3.93 -7.84 18.58
CA PHE A 23 4.93 -6.87 18.14
C PHE A 23 6.35 -7.44 18.22
N LEU A 24 6.74 -8.02 19.37
CA LEU A 24 8.08 -8.59 19.55
C LEU A 24 8.32 -9.80 18.64
N ARG A 25 7.28 -10.61 18.39
CA ARG A 25 7.34 -11.72 17.42
C ARG A 25 7.52 -11.18 16.01
N GLY A 26 6.76 -10.16 15.62
CA GLY A 26 6.89 -9.49 14.32
C GLY A 26 8.28 -8.88 14.11
N LEU A 27 8.88 -8.28 15.15
CA LEU A 27 10.25 -7.77 15.10
C LEU A 27 11.27 -8.87 14.83
N ARG A 28 11.18 -9.99 15.56
CA ARG A 28 12.07 -11.13 15.37
C ARG A 28 11.97 -11.68 13.95
N LEU A 29 10.75 -11.90 13.46
CA LEU A 29 10.48 -12.35 12.09
C LEU A 29 10.99 -11.35 11.05
N ASN A 30 10.90 -10.05 11.32
CA ASN A 30 11.41 -9.02 10.42
C ASN A 30 12.94 -9.04 10.32
N GLY A 31 13.65 -9.32 11.43
CA GLY A 31 15.11 -9.49 11.44
C GLY A 31 15.58 -10.81 10.82
N GLU A 32 14.79 -11.88 10.94
CA GLU A 32 15.08 -13.20 10.35
C GLU A 32 14.76 -13.24 8.84
N SER A 33 13.79 -12.43 8.40
CA SER A 33 13.39 -12.36 6.99
C SER A 33 14.42 -11.60 6.18
N GLY A 34 15.03 -12.27 5.20
CA GLY A 34 15.87 -11.62 4.19
C GLY A 34 15.13 -10.47 3.47
N SER A 35 15.85 -9.37 3.22
CA SER A 35 15.30 -8.16 2.60
C SER A 35 14.62 -8.47 1.25
N GLY A 36 13.39 -8.00 1.07
CA GLY A 36 12.65 -8.10 -0.19
C GLY A 36 11.79 -9.37 -0.39
N SER A 37 11.67 -10.25 0.62
CA SER A 37 10.76 -11.40 0.57
C SER A 37 9.31 -11.02 0.92
N VAL A 38 8.32 -11.71 0.33
CA VAL A 38 6.89 -11.61 0.72
C VAL A 38 6.70 -11.86 2.23
N ALA A 39 7.51 -12.74 2.82
CA ALA A 39 7.52 -12.97 4.26
C ALA A 39 7.98 -11.74 5.05
N SER A 40 9.01 -11.03 4.57
CA SER A 40 9.48 -9.77 5.16
C SER A 40 8.39 -8.69 5.10
N GLU A 41 7.69 -8.58 3.96
CA GLU A 41 6.58 -7.64 3.80
C GLU A 41 5.38 -7.97 4.70
N GLN A 42 5.07 -9.25 4.88
CA GLN A 42 4.02 -9.72 5.79
C GLN A 42 4.38 -9.42 7.25
N ALA A 43 5.60 -9.75 7.67
CA ALA A 43 6.11 -9.45 9.01
C ALA A 43 6.09 -7.94 9.30
N ALA A 44 6.50 -7.10 8.33
CA ALA A 44 6.42 -5.65 8.45
C ALA A 44 4.97 -5.12 8.51
N ARG A 45 4.01 -5.79 7.86
CA ARG A 45 2.58 -5.46 7.96
C ARG A 45 2.01 -5.82 9.34
N GLU A 46 2.33 -7.00 9.84
CA GLU A 46 1.90 -7.48 11.16
C GLU A 46 2.47 -6.60 12.28
N LEU A 47 3.76 -6.29 12.21
CA LEU A 47 4.45 -5.37 13.12
C LEU A 47 3.82 -3.97 13.17
N ARG A 48 3.48 -3.40 12.01
CA ARG A 48 2.77 -2.12 11.94
C ARG A 48 1.35 -2.23 12.49
N GLY A 49 0.67 -3.34 12.19
CA GLY A 49 -0.63 -3.63 12.74
C GLY A 49 -0.61 -3.66 14.26
N SER A 50 0.40 -4.29 14.87
CA SER A 50 0.54 -4.37 16.33
C SER A 50 0.88 -3.04 16.97
N ALA A 51 1.82 -2.29 16.41
CA ALA A 51 2.12 -0.94 16.86
C ALA A 51 0.89 -0.02 16.85
N ARG A 52 0.11 -0.04 15.76
CA ARG A 52 -1.11 0.78 15.64
C ARG A 52 -2.20 0.37 16.61
N ALA A 53 -2.39 -0.94 16.81
CA ALA A 53 -3.37 -1.46 17.75
C ALA A 53 -3.03 -1.10 19.21
N ILE A 54 -1.74 -1.17 19.60
CA ILE A 54 -1.29 -0.69 20.91
C ILE A 54 -1.59 0.81 21.01
N GLY A 55 -1.18 1.60 20.02
CA GLY A 55 -1.41 3.04 19.98
C GLY A 55 -2.90 3.44 20.05
N SER A 56 -3.78 2.71 19.35
CA SER A 56 -5.22 2.96 19.39
C SER A 56 -5.85 2.56 20.72
N THR A 57 -5.36 1.48 21.34
CA THR A 57 -5.83 1.05 22.65
C THR A 57 -5.46 2.08 23.72
N LEU A 58 -4.24 2.62 23.66
CA LEU A 58 -3.79 3.71 24.52
C LEU A 58 -4.53 5.03 24.27
N ASP A 59 -5.05 5.25 23.06
CA ASP A 59 -5.92 6.39 22.76
C ASP A 59 -7.30 6.23 23.39
N THR A 60 -7.98 5.12 23.10
CA THR A 60 -9.33 4.84 23.58
C THR A 60 -9.38 4.74 25.12
N TYR A 61 -8.40 4.07 25.73
CA TYR A 61 -8.36 3.84 27.17
C TYR A 61 -7.37 4.77 27.89
N GLY A 62 -6.96 5.87 27.26
CA GLY A 62 -5.92 6.77 27.80
C GLY A 62 -6.18 7.30 29.19
N ALA A 63 -7.45 7.40 29.62
CA ALA A 63 -7.83 7.81 30.97
C ALA A 63 -7.30 6.88 32.08
N LEU A 64 -7.00 5.61 31.75
CA LEU A 64 -6.49 4.60 32.68
C LEU A 64 -4.96 4.63 32.84
N PHE A 65 -4.25 5.41 32.01
CA PHE A 65 -2.79 5.51 31.98
C PHE A 65 -2.31 6.91 32.37
N ASP A 66 -1.04 7.08 32.73
CA ASP A 66 -0.44 8.42 32.79
C ASP A 66 -0.48 9.11 31.41
N PRO A 67 -1.06 10.32 31.27
CA PRO A 67 -1.31 10.90 29.95
C PRO A 67 -0.03 11.37 29.27
N ALA A 68 1.00 11.74 30.04
CA ALA A 68 2.30 12.13 29.49
C ALA A 68 3.02 10.91 28.90
N TRP A 69 3.10 9.81 29.65
CA TRP A 69 3.64 8.54 29.17
C TRP A 69 2.87 8.01 27.96
N ALA A 70 1.53 7.93 28.03
CA ALA A 70 0.70 7.40 26.95
C ALA A 70 0.82 8.26 25.68
N GLY A 71 0.84 9.59 25.81
CA GLY A 71 1.03 10.51 24.69
C GLY A 71 2.40 10.34 24.02
N HIS A 72 3.48 10.30 24.81
CA HIS A 72 4.83 10.08 24.30
C HIS A 72 4.94 8.74 23.57
N PHE A 73 4.54 7.64 24.22
CA PHE A 73 4.67 6.29 23.66
C PHE A 73 3.82 6.11 22.39
N ARG A 74 2.62 6.70 22.33
CA ARG A 74 1.82 6.76 21.10
C ARG A 74 2.53 7.50 19.97
N GLY A 75 3.19 8.62 20.27
CA GLY A 75 3.99 9.38 19.29
C GLY A 75 5.12 8.54 18.72
N GLU A 76 5.80 7.77 19.57
CA GLU A 76 6.86 6.85 19.16
C GLU A 76 6.35 5.68 18.31
N LEU A 77 5.23 5.05 18.69
CA LEU A 77 4.59 3.99 17.89
C LEU A 77 4.08 4.52 16.55
N ALA A 78 3.55 5.75 16.52
CA ALA A 78 3.14 6.40 15.28
C ALA A 78 4.34 6.64 14.36
N TRP A 79 5.43 7.19 14.89
CA TRP A 79 6.69 7.38 14.16
C TRP A 79 7.22 6.07 13.59
N LEU A 80 7.30 5.01 14.40
CA LEU A 80 7.77 3.69 13.95
C LEU A 80 6.89 3.12 12.83
N SER A 81 5.57 3.14 13.03
CA SER A 81 4.62 2.57 12.06
C SER A 81 4.58 3.34 10.73
N ALA A 82 4.83 4.66 10.76
CA ALA A 82 4.95 5.50 9.58
C ALA A 82 6.23 5.18 8.81
N THR A 83 7.36 5.11 9.53
CA THR A 83 8.68 4.83 8.95
C THR A 83 8.71 3.46 8.25
N LEU A 84 8.17 2.42 8.90
CA LEU A 84 8.04 1.09 8.32
C LEU A 84 7.00 1.00 7.19
N GLY A 85 6.06 1.96 7.13
CA GLY A 85 4.96 1.95 6.19
C GLY A 85 5.26 2.61 4.85
N GLU A 86 6.28 3.46 4.79
CA GLU A 86 6.56 4.31 3.64
C GLU A 86 7.00 3.53 2.40
N GLU A 87 7.80 2.48 2.58
CA GLU A 87 8.22 1.58 1.49
C GLU A 87 7.00 0.93 0.81
N HIS A 88 6.11 0.34 1.62
CA HIS A 88 4.89 -0.29 1.13
C HIS A 88 3.93 0.73 0.51
N ALA A 89 3.85 1.94 1.06
CA ALA A 89 3.05 3.01 0.50
C ALA A 89 3.53 3.42 -0.91
N CYS A 90 4.85 3.43 -1.16
CA CYS A 90 5.40 3.66 -2.49
C CYS A 90 4.98 2.57 -3.48
N THR A 91 5.11 1.29 -3.11
CA THR A 91 4.69 0.14 -3.94
C THR A 91 3.19 0.19 -4.24
N ALA A 92 2.35 0.41 -3.23
CA ALA A 92 0.91 0.49 -3.40
C ALA A 92 0.49 1.71 -4.24
N ARG A 93 1.19 2.84 -4.11
CA ARG A 93 0.97 4.03 -4.94
C ARG A 93 1.35 3.77 -6.39
N LEU A 94 2.47 3.10 -6.65
CA LEU A 94 2.91 2.75 -8.01
C LEU A 94 1.87 1.88 -8.71
N HIS A 95 1.48 0.77 -8.08
CA HIS A 95 0.48 -0.14 -8.64
C HIS A 95 -0.85 0.58 -8.93
N ARG A 96 -1.32 1.41 -7.99
CA ARG A 96 -2.55 2.20 -8.16
C ARG A 96 -2.47 3.19 -9.32
N LEU A 97 -1.35 3.92 -9.45
CA LEU A 97 -1.18 4.94 -10.48
C LEU A 97 -0.97 4.33 -11.87
N VAL A 98 -0.19 3.26 -11.99
CA VAL A 98 -0.02 2.54 -13.26
C VAL A 98 -1.35 1.92 -13.71
N ALA A 99 -2.11 1.32 -12.79
CA ALA A 99 -3.43 0.80 -13.11
C ALA A 99 -4.41 1.91 -13.52
N ALA A 100 -4.38 3.07 -12.85
CA ALA A 100 -5.19 4.23 -13.23
C ALA A 100 -4.80 4.78 -14.62
N LEU A 101 -3.51 4.83 -14.91
CA LEU A 101 -2.99 5.29 -16.20
C LEU A 101 -3.37 4.33 -17.33
N GLY A 102 -3.29 3.02 -17.11
CA GLY A 102 -3.76 2.01 -18.06
C GLY A 102 -5.26 2.13 -18.33
N ARG A 103 -6.07 2.35 -17.28
CA ARG A 103 -7.51 2.63 -17.44
C ARG A 103 -7.72 3.90 -18.26
N LEU A 104 -7.11 5.03 -17.91
CA LEU A 104 -7.28 6.30 -18.62
C LEU A 104 -6.79 6.27 -20.07
N SER A 105 -5.68 5.57 -20.33
CA SER A 105 -5.14 5.39 -21.69
C SER A 105 -5.97 4.42 -22.54
N GLY A 106 -6.76 3.55 -21.90
CA GLY A 106 -7.70 2.63 -22.55
C GLY A 106 -9.17 3.08 -22.55
N LEU A 107 -9.51 4.20 -21.89
CA LEU A 107 -10.89 4.67 -21.65
C LEU A 107 -11.30 5.86 -22.53
N ALA A 108 -11.28 5.64 -23.84
CA ALA A 108 -12.42 6.06 -24.64
C ALA A 108 -12.84 4.90 -25.57
N VAL A 109 -13.11 3.74 -24.99
CA VAL A 109 -13.96 2.73 -25.65
C VAL A 109 -15.08 2.36 -24.68
N PRO A 110 -16.31 2.90 -24.86
CA PRO A 110 -17.47 2.30 -24.23
C PRO A 110 -17.68 0.92 -24.85
N ALA A 111 -17.67 -0.10 -24.00
CA ALA A 111 -18.17 -1.41 -24.38
C ALA A 111 -19.71 -1.35 -24.42
N ALA A 112 -20.27 -1.81 -25.57
CA ALA A 112 -21.68 -2.04 -25.95
C ALA A 112 -22.08 -1.11 -27.12
N THR A 113 -22.41 -1.57 -28.33
CA THR A 113 -23.02 -2.84 -28.77
C THR A 113 -22.53 -3.18 -30.17
N SER A 114 -21.75 -4.25 -30.32
CA SER A 114 -21.65 -4.96 -31.59
C SER A 114 -22.77 -5.97 -31.62
N ALA A 115 -23.91 -5.57 -32.18
CA ALA A 115 -24.96 -6.48 -32.57
C ALA A 115 -24.90 -6.68 -34.10
N SER A 116 -24.55 -7.92 -34.46
CA SER A 116 -25.00 -8.66 -35.64
C SER A 116 -24.49 -8.28 -37.04
N SER A 117 -23.52 -9.08 -37.48
CA SER A 117 -23.61 -10.00 -38.63
C SER A 117 -24.19 -9.52 -39.98
N ALA A 118 -23.36 -9.59 -41.01
CA ALA A 118 -23.73 -9.86 -42.41
C ALA A 118 -24.14 -11.34 -42.61
N PRO A 119 -24.45 -11.89 -43.82
CA PRO A 119 -24.70 -11.31 -45.16
C PRO A 119 -25.96 -11.90 -45.88
N ASP A 120 -26.39 -11.36 -47.04
CA ASP A 120 -26.91 -12.18 -48.15
C ASP A 120 -26.85 -11.45 -49.52
N ALA A 121 -26.87 -12.23 -50.59
CA ALA A 121 -26.30 -11.99 -51.91
C ALA A 121 -27.27 -11.53 -53.03
N ALA A 122 -26.75 -10.65 -53.91
CA ALA A 122 -26.82 -10.61 -55.41
C ALA A 122 -28.18 -10.67 -56.18
N PRO A 123 -28.22 -10.43 -57.51
CA PRO A 123 -27.43 -9.56 -58.42
C PRO A 123 -28.33 -8.65 -59.33
N ALA A 124 -27.75 -7.66 -60.00
CA ALA A 124 -28.32 -7.11 -61.25
C ALA A 124 -27.23 -6.59 -62.20
N THR A 125 -27.32 -7.07 -63.43
CA THR A 125 -26.47 -6.85 -64.62
C THR A 125 -26.60 -5.45 -65.21
N GLY A 126 -25.48 -4.90 -65.70
CA GLY A 126 -25.45 -3.74 -66.59
C GLY A 126 -24.03 -3.43 -67.07
N SER A 127 -23.79 -3.58 -68.37
CA SER A 127 -22.50 -3.50 -69.08
C SER A 127 -22.20 -2.09 -69.60
N ALA A 128 -20.91 -1.65 -69.59
CA ALA A 128 -20.16 -0.87 -70.61
C ALA A 128 -18.93 -0.12 -69.97
N PRO A 129 -17.94 0.41 -70.75
CA PRO A 129 -16.57 -0.12 -70.97
C PRO A 129 -15.44 0.73 -70.29
N PRO A 130 -14.13 0.41 -70.47
CA PRO A 130 -13.07 0.71 -69.48
C PRO A 130 -12.32 2.05 -69.72
N ILE A 131 -11.93 2.70 -68.62
CA ILE A 131 -11.00 3.84 -68.56
C ILE A 131 -9.71 3.35 -67.85
N PRO A 132 -8.50 3.66 -68.35
CA PRO A 132 -7.23 3.14 -67.80
C PRO A 132 -6.87 3.67 -66.40
N PRO A 133 -5.96 3.01 -65.65
CA PRO A 133 -5.76 3.25 -64.23
C PRO A 133 -5.02 4.57 -63.98
N ALA A 134 -5.68 5.49 -63.26
CA ALA A 134 -5.02 6.62 -62.66
C ALA A 134 -4.17 6.12 -61.47
N ILE A 135 -2.87 6.41 -61.54
CA ILE A 135 -1.90 6.22 -60.47
C ILE A 135 -2.46 6.88 -59.20
N PRO A 136 -2.67 6.15 -58.08
CA PRO A 136 -3.13 6.79 -56.85
C PRO A 136 -2.04 7.75 -56.37
N PRO A 137 -2.39 8.99 -55.98
CA PRO A 137 -1.43 9.89 -55.35
C PRO A 137 -0.88 9.24 -54.06
N PRO A 138 0.37 9.54 -53.67
CA PRO A 138 0.98 8.96 -52.47
C PRO A 138 0.08 9.25 -51.27
N LEU A 139 -0.20 8.20 -50.47
CA LEU A 139 -0.97 8.34 -49.24
C LEU A 139 -0.36 9.49 -48.41
N PRO A 140 -1.18 10.42 -47.87
CA PRO A 140 -0.68 11.39 -46.92
C PRO A 140 -0.04 10.64 -45.75
N SER A 141 1.17 11.05 -45.38
CA SER A 141 1.84 10.54 -44.19
C SER A 141 0.89 10.64 -43.00
N PRO A 142 0.71 9.58 -42.19
CA PRO A 142 -0.26 9.61 -41.11
C PRO A 142 0.15 10.70 -40.12
N ILE A 143 -0.65 11.77 -40.05
CA ILE A 143 -0.59 12.71 -38.94
C ILE A 143 -0.84 11.86 -37.69
N PRO A 144 0.03 11.88 -36.67
CA PRO A 144 -0.18 11.06 -35.48
C PRO A 144 -1.54 11.44 -34.88
N SER A 145 -2.48 10.49 -34.89
CA SER A 145 -3.79 10.69 -34.27
C SER A 145 -3.59 11.10 -32.81
N ALA A 146 -4.42 12.01 -32.29
CA ALA A 146 -4.33 12.46 -30.89
C ALA A 146 -4.26 11.29 -29.89
N THR A 147 -4.91 10.17 -30.22
CA THR A 147 -4.82 8.89 -29.51
C THR A 147 -3.39 8.33 -29.45
N ALA A 148 -2.62 8.37 -30.53
CA ALA A 148 -1.23 7.90 -30.56
C ALA A 148 -0.29 8.80 -29.72
N THR A 149 -0.52 10.11 -29.70
CA THR A 149 0.22 11.00 -28.80
C THR A 149 -0.15 10.80 -27.33
N LEU A 150 -1.42 10.48 -27.03
CA LEU A 150 -1.88 10.15 -25.68
C LEU A 150 -1.33 8.81 -25.18
N THR A 151 -1.23 7.79 -26.04
CA THR A 151 -0.64 6.50 -25.67
C THR A 151 0.88 6.60 -25.44
N VAL A 152 1.59 7.40 -26.25
CA VAL A 152 3.01 7.72 -26.01
C VAL A 152 3.18 8.58 -24.75
N GLY A 153 2.27 9.51 -24.48
CA GLY A 153 2.24 10.29 -23.24
C GLY A 153 2.02 9.41 -22.01
N ALA A 154 1.08 8.45 -22.09
CA ALA A 154 0.81 7.49 -21.03
C ALA A 154 1.98 6.55 -20.79
N SER A 155 2.65 6.04 -21.84
CA SER A 155 3.84 5.19 -21.65
C SER A 155 4.99 5.95 -20.99
N ARG A 156 5.23 7.21 -21.40
CA ARG A 156 6.24 8.08 -20.76
C ARG A 156 5.88 8.41 -19.32
N ALA A 157 4.62 8.74 -19.03
CA ALA A 157 4.16 8.99 -17.67
C ALA A 157 4.29 7.76 -16.79
N GLY A 158 3.98 6.57 -17.31
CA GLY A 158 4.19 5.29 -16.62
C GLY A 158 5.67 5.07 -16.27
N ALA A 159 6.57 5.27 -17.23
CA ALA A 159 8.01 5.16 -17.01
C ALA A 159 8.54 6.17 -15.98
N LEU A 160 8.03 7.41 -15.98
CA LEU A 160 8.39 8.42 -14.99
C LEU A 160 7.91 8.05 -13.59
N LEU A 161 6.66 7.59 -13.46
CA LEU A 161 6.11 7.13 -12.17
C LEU A 161 6.89 5.94 -11.61
N ASP A 162 7.22 4.98 -12.45
CA ASP A 162 8.03 3.80 -12.09
C ASP A 162 9.40 4.22 -11.54
N ARG A 163 10.12 5.08 -12.28
CA ARG A 163 11.42 5.59 -11.85
C ARG A 163 11.32 6.39 -10.54
N GLN A 164 10.35 7.30 -10.43
CA GLN A 164 10.20 8.14 -9.25
C GLN A 164 9.86 7.33 -7.99
N LEU A 165 8.89 6.43 -8.10
CA LEU A 165 8.43 5.63 -6.96
C LEU A 165 9.40 4.52 -6.60
N THR A 166 10.15 3.97 -7.56
CA THR A 166 11.26 3.05 -7.26
C THR A 166 12.36 3.76 -6.47
N LEU A 167 12.76 4.97 -6.87
CA LEU A 167 13.75 5.76 -6.12
C LEU A 167 13.23 6.17 -4.73
N ALA A 168 11.95 6.55 -4.63
CA ALA A 168 11.32 6.84 -3.34
C ALA A 168 11.31 5.60 -2.43
N ARG A 169 10.98 4.43 -3.00
CA ARG A 169 11.00 3.14 -2.28
C ARG A 169 12.39 2.82 -1.73
N THR A 170 13.46 2.95 -2.53
CA THR A 170 14.84 2.70 -2.07
C THR A 170 15.25 3.67 -0.94
N ARG A 171 14.85 4.95 -1.03
CA ARG A 171 15.09 5.92 0.04
C ARG A 171 14.31 5.58 1.32
N ALA A 172 13.04 5.21 1.19
CA ALA A 172 12.21 4.77 2.31
C ALA A 172 12.79 3.50 2.97
N HIS A 173 13.23 2.53 2.16
CA HIS A 173 13.86 1.30 2.64
C HIS A 173 15.13 1.59 3.46
N SER A 174 16.04 2.40 2.93
CA SER A 174 17.26 2.79 3.65
C SER A 174 16.98 3.67 4.88
N ALA A 175 15.90 4.47 4.87
CA ALA A 175 15.44 5.20 6.05
C ALA A 175 14.90 4.25 7.14
N ALA A 176 14.13 3.23 6.74
CA ALA A 176 13.62 2.21 7.66
C ALA A 176 14.76 1.42 8.31
N LEU A 177 15.75 0.97 7.53
CA LEU A 177 16.92 0.27 8.08
C LEU A 177 17.72 1.14 9.06
N ARG A 178 17.91 2.43 8.75
CA ARG A 178 18.57 3.38 9.67
C ARG A 178 17.75 3.60 10.95
N ALA A 179 16.43 3.68 10.85
CA ALA A 179 15.56 3.83 12.00
C ALA A 179 15.59 2.59 12.90
N LEU A 180 15.57 1.38 12.32
CA LEU A 180 15.67 0.11 13.05
C LEU A 180 17.04 -0.04 13.76
N GLY A 181 18.10 0.57 13.25
CA GLY A 181 19.42 0.60 13.91
C GLY A 181 19.60 1.74 14.90
N SER A 182 18.57 2.55 15.18
CA SER A 182 18.68 3.74 16.03
C SER A 182 18.38 3.43 17.51
N SER A 183 19.00 4.20 18.42
CA SER A 183 18.69 4.14 19.86
C SER A 183 17.22 4.43 20.15
N ARG A 184 16.59 5.31 19.37
CA ARG A 184 15.15 5.61 19.46
C ARG A 184 14.30 4.37 19.25
N PHE A 185 14.62 3.56 18.24
CA PHE A 185 13.91 2.30 18.01
C PHE A 185 14.10 1.32 19.16
N HIS A 186 15.34 1.16 19.65
CA HIS A 186 15.61 0.28 20.78
C HIS A 186 14.83 0.70 22.04
N ALA A 187 14.75 1.98 22.34
CA ALA A 187 13.93 2.49 23.45
C ALA A 187 12.44 2.12 23.31
N VAL A 188 11.90 2.14 22.08
CA VAL A 188 10.52 1.71 21.81
C VAL A 188 10.37 0.20 22.00
N ALA A 189 11.32 -0.59 21.50
CA ALA A 189 11.31 -2.05 21.65
C ALA A 189 11.37 -2.45 23.14
N ASP A 190 12.22 -1.78 23.92
CA ASP A 190 12.35 -2.00 25.36
C ASP A 190 11.06 -1.59 26.10
N ALA A 191 10.45 -0.45 25.74
CA ALA A 191 9.17 -0.04 26.29
C ALA A 191 8.05 -1.05 26.00
N VAL A 192 8.02 -1.63 24.79
CA VAL A 192 7.07 -2.70 24.45
C VAL A 192 7.36 -3.99 25.23
N ALA A 193 8.64 -4.34 25.44
CA ALA A 193 9.02 -5.49 26.25
C ALA A 193 8.60 -5.34 27.72
N LEU A 194 8.73 -4.13 28.27
CA LEU A 194 8.19 -3.79 29.58
C LEU A 194 6.67 -3.91 29.60
N LEU A 195 5.96 -3.38 28.59
CA LEU A 195 4.51 -3.48 28.47
C LEU A 195 4.01 -4.93 28.40
N ALA A 196 4.77 -5.84 27.78
CA ALA A 196 4.45 -7.27 27.72
C ALA A 196 4.52 -7.95 29.10
N SER A 197 5.28 -7.38 30.03
CA SER A 197 5.48 -7.92 31.37
C SER A 197 4.57 -7.23 32.40
N ASP A 198 4.56 -5.90 32.42
CA ASP A 198 3.75 -5.09 33.32
C ASP A 198 3.08 -3.91 32.57
N VAL A 199 1.77 -3.75 32.81
CA VAL A 199 0.97 -2.72 32.16
C VAL A 199 0.81 -1.55 33.14
N PRO A 200 1.23 -0.32 32.80
CA PRO A 200 1.26 0.81 33.73
C PRO A 200 -0.13 1.44 33.90
N LEU A 201 -1.09 0.64 34.37
CA LEU A 201 -2.40 1.11 34.78
C LEU A 201 -2.29 1.94 36.06
N ARG A 202 -3.02 3.04 36.12
CA ARG A 202 -3.19 3.82 37.34
C ARG A 202 -3.80 2.94 38.45
N PRO A 203 -3.50 3.20 39.74
CA PRO A 203 -3.97 2.35 40.85
C PRO A 203 -5.50 2.16 40.89
N ALA A 204 -6.27 3.17 40.49
CA ALA A 204 -7.73 3.11 40.47
C ALA A 204 -8.33 2.23 39.35
N ALA A 205 -7.49 1.76 38.42
CA ALA A 205 -7.87 0.94 37.27
C ALA A 205 -7.33 -0.50 37.34
N ARG A 206 -6.65 -0.85 38.45
CA ARG A 206 -6.11 -2.18 38.73
C ARG A 206 -7.10 -3.02 39.52
#